data_AF-A0A4Y4D3U0-F1
#
_entry.id   AF-A0A4Y4D3U0-F1
#
_cell.length_a   1.000
_cell.length_b   1.000
_cell.length_c   1.000
_cell.angle_alpha   90.00
_cell.angle_beta   90.00
_cell.angle_gamma   90.00
#
_symmetry.space_group_name_H-M   'P 1'
#
loop_
_entity.id
_entity.type
_entity.pdbx_description
1 polymer ?
#
loop_
_entity_poly.entity_id
_entity_poly.type
_entity_poly.pdbx_seq_one_letter_code
_entity_poly.pdbx_strand_id
1 'polypeptide(L)'
;MFWVALACAVLTPVLLLGGFLTGNGFAPQGAMAVLLTGIVLSVVTSLVAFVMGIAGTVAFPALRGRYVLVLVLAIVFSPLLWLLLFALFT
;
A
#
# COMPACT_ATOMS: atom_id res chain seq x y z
N MET A 1 -6.61 -15.96 -1.76
CA MET A 1 -7.24 -14.72 -1.27
C MET A 1 -6.42 -14.09 -0.15
N PHE A 2 -6.44 -14.61 1.09
CA PHE A 2 -5.69 -14.05 2.23
C PHE A 2 -4.20 -13.75 1.93
N TRP A 3 -3.43 -14.73 1.47
CA TRP A 3 -1.99 -14.55 1.21
C TRP A 3 -1.70 -13.50 0.13
N VAL A 4 -2.57 -13.38 -0.87
CA VAL A 4 -2.45 -12.37 -1.92
C VAL A 4 -2.74 -10.99 -1.34
N ALA A 5 -3.78 -10.87 -0.51
CA ALA A 5 -4.13 -9.61 0.14
C ALA A 5 -3.03 -9.15 1.12
N LEU A 6 -2.45 -10.09 1.86
CA LEU A 6 -1.30 -9.85 2.73
C LEU A 6 -0.06 -9.41 1.94
N ALA A 7 0.25 -10.10 0.83
CA ALA A 7 1.36 -9.74 -0.05
C ALA A 7 1.15 -8.32 -0.63
N CYS A 8 -0.06 -7.99 -1.08
CA CYS A 8 -0.39 -6.64 -1.54
C CYS A 8 -0.19 -5.59 -0.42
N ALA A 9 -0.64 -5.87 0.80
CA ALA A 9 -0.46 -4.96 1.94
C ALA A 9 1.03 -4.71 2.26
N VAL A 10 1.88 -5.74 2.16
CA VAL A 10 3.33 -5.61 2.37
C VAL A 10 4.04 -4.94 1.18
N LEU A 11 3.57 -5.18 -0.05
CA LEU A 11 4.13 -4.55 -1.24
C LEU A 11 3.84 -3.05 -1.29
N THR A 12 2.73 -2.59 -0.73
CA THR A 12 2.38 -1.17 -0.68
C THR A 12 3.51 -0.27 -0.12
N PRO A 13 4.02 -0.48 1.11
CA PRO A 13 5.12 0.32 1.65
C PRO A 13 6.43 0.10 0.88
N VAL A 14 6.67 -1.11 0.36
CA VAL A 14 7.87 -1.40 -0.46
C VAL A 14 7.88 -0.60 -1.75
N LEU A 15 6.74 -0.50 -2.43
CA LEU A 15 6.60 0.25 -3.68
C LEU A 15 6.65 1.76 -3.43
N LEU A 16 6.03 2.23 -2.35
CA LEU A 16 6.08 3.64 -1.97
C LEU A 16 7.52 4.05 -1.61
N LEU A 17 8.11 3.42 -0.59
CA LEU A 17 9.47 3.72 -0.13
C LEU A 17 10.51 3.41 -1.22
N GLY A 18 10.33 2.33 -1.96
CA GLY A 18 11.19 1.98 -3.10
C GLY A 18 11.16 3.07 -4.16
N GLY A 19 9.98 3.59 -4.52
CA GLY A 19 9.85 4.71 -5.45
C GLY A 19 10.54 5.98 -4.95
N PHE A 20 10.43 6.29 -3.65
CA PHE A 20 11.15 7.41 -3.04
C PHE A 20 12.68 7.21 -3.04
N LEU A 21 13.16 6.07 -2.58
CA LEU A 21 14.60 5.78 -2.48
C LEU A 21 15.25 5.75 -3.86
N THR A 22 14.62 5.08 -4.82
CA THR A 22 15.16 4.97 -6.19
C THR A 22 15.03 6.27 -6.95
N GLY A 23 13.93 7.03 -6.77
CA GLY A 23 13.73 8.34 -7.40
C GLY A 23 14.85 9.34 -7.08
N ASN A 24 15.36 9.32 -5.85
CA ASN A 24 16.48 10.19 -5.43
C ASN A 24 17.81 9.90 -6.14
N GLY A 25 17.94 8.76 -6.84
CA GLY A 25 19.14 8.40 -7.59
C GLY A 25 19.16 8.84 -9.05
N PHE A 26 18.06 9.41 -9.58
CA PHE A 26 17.93 9.77 -10.99
C PHE A 26 17.99 11.28 -11.24
N ALA A 27 18.26 11.67 -12.50
CA ALA A 27 18.08 13.04 -12.96
C ALA A 27 16.62 13.51 -12.73
N PRO A 28 16.32 14.82 -12.64
CA PRO A 28 15.04 15.34 -12.15
C PRO A 28 13.79 14.76 -12.85
N GLN A 29 13.87 14.56 -14.16
CA GLN A 29 12.78 13.97 -14.96
C GLN A 29 12.58 12.47 -14.65
N GLY A 30 13.68 11.72 -14.47
CA GLY A 30 13.66 10.31 -14.09
C GLY A 30 13.18 10.13 -12.64
N ALA A 31 13.60 11.02 -11.74
CA ALA A 31 13.14 11.03 -10.35
C ALA A 31 11.61 11.16 -10.26
N MET A 32 11.04 12.11 -10.99
CA MET A 32 9.59 12.32 -11.03
C MET A 32 8.84 11.09 -11.56
N ALA A 33 9.31 10.48 -12.65
CA ALA A 33 8.68 9.30 -13.24
C ALA A 33 8.70 8.09 -12.28
N VAL A 34 9.84 7.85 -11.61
CA VAL A 34 10.00 6.75 -10.66
C VAL A 34 9.14 6.95 -9.42
N LEU A 35 9.11 8.17 -8.87
CA LEU A 35 8.23 8.54 -7.75
C LEU A 35 6.76 8.31 -8.10
N LEU A 36 6.32 8.82 -9.25
CA LEU A 36 4.91 8.73 -9.66
C LEU A 36 4.50 7.27 -9.89
N THR A 37 5.38 6.46 -10.49
CA THR A 37 5.16 5.02 -10.69
C THR A 37 5.04 4.29 -9.35
N GLY A 38 5.95 4.56 -8.41
CA GLY A 38 5.91 3.95 -7.07
C GLY A 38 4.65 4.32 -6.30
N ILE A 39 4.23 5.58 -6.35
CA ILE A 39 2.97 6.05 -5.74
C ILE A 39 1.78 5.33 -6.36
N VAL A 40 1.64 5.33 -7.68
CA VAL A 40 0.50 4.68 -8.36
C VAL A 40 0.44 3.20 -8.01
N LEU A 41 1.55 2.47 -8.07
CA LEU A 41 1.59 1.04 -7.74
C LEU A 41 1.29 0.79 -6.25
N SER A 42 1.76 1.66 -5.35
CA SER A 42 1.42 1.57 -3.93
C SER A 42 -0.09 1.78 -3.68
N VAL A 43 -0.72 2.72 -4.38
CA VAL A 43 -2.17 2.96 -4.28
C VAL A 43 -2.96 1.76 -4.79
N VAL A 44 -2.58 1.21 -5.95
CA VAL A 44 -3.25 0.03 -6.52
C VAL A 44 -3.14 -1.17 -5.57
N THR A 45 -1.94 -1.46 -5.05
CA THR A 45 -1.74 -2.59 -4.12
C THR A 45 -2.50 -2.40 -2.81
N SER A 46 -2.56 -1.18 -2.28
CA SER A 46 -3.33 -0.85 -1.07
C SER A 46 -4.84 -1.09 -1.29
N LEU A 47 -5.39 -0.62 -2.42
CA LEU A 47 -6.80 -0.83 -2.77
C LEU A 47 -7.14 -2.30 -2.95
N VAL A 48 -6.27 -3.06 -3.61
CA VAL A 48 -6.44 -4.51 -3.78
C VAL A 48 -6.44 -5.24 -2.43
N ALA A 49 -5.53 -4.88 -1.52
CA ALA A 49 -5.50 -5.43 -0.16
C ALA A 49 -6.78 -5.09 0.63
N PHE A 50 -7.27 -3.85 0.50
CA PHE A 50 -8.50 -3.39 1.15
C PHE A 50 -9.74 -4.15 0.64
N VAL A 51 -9.94 -4.21 -0.68
CA VAL A 51 -11.07 -4.91 -1.30
C VAL A 51 -11.05 -6.40 -0.94
N MET A 52 -9.90 -7.07 -1.03
CA MET A 52 -9.78 -8.47 -0.63
C MET A 52 -9.96 -8.69 0.87
N GLY A 53 -9.54 -7.73 1.70
CA GLY A 53 -9.79 -7.72 3.14
C GLY A 53 -11.28 -7.72 3.45
N ILE A 54 -12.06 -6.81 2.84
CA ILE A 54 -13.52 -6.73 3.00
C ILE A 54 -14.18 -8.01 2.47
N ALA A 55 -13.84 -8.43 1.25
CA ALA A 55 -14.43 -9.63 0.66
C ALA A 55 -14.17 -10.86 1.54
N GLY A 56 -12.97 -10.97 2.12
CA GLY A 56 -12.60 -12.06 3.00
C GLY A 56 -13.30 -12.06 4.36
N THR A 57 -13.51 -10.89 4.98
CA THR A 57 -14.24 -10.79 6.26
C THR A 57 -15.72 -11.16 6.12
N VAL A 58 -16.33 -10.83 4.98
CA VAL A 58 -17.72 -11.16 4.67
C VAL A 58 -17.87 -12.64 4.29
N ALA A 59 -17.01 -13.15 3.40
CA ALA A 59 -17.14 -14.50 2.85
C ALA A 59 -16.68 -15.62 3.81
N PHE A 60 -15.74 -15.35 4.72
CA PHE A 60 -15.15 -16.39 5.59
C PHE A 60 -15.24 -16.05 7.08
N PRO A 61 -16.40 -16.31 7.74
CA PRO A 61 -16.61 -16.00 9.16
C PRO A 61 -15.55 -16.58 10.10
N ALA A 62 -15.15 -17.85 9.85
CA ALA A 62 -14.15 -18.56 10.66
C ALA A 62 -12.73 -17.96 10.56
N LEU A 63 -12.45 -17.18 9.52
CA LEU A 63 -11.14 -16.57 9.26
C LEU A 63 -11.17 -15.04 9.40
N ARG A 64 -12.26 -14.46 9.92
CA ARG A 64 -12.44 -13.01 10.05
C ARG A 64 -11.26 -12.31 10.68
N GLY A 65 -10.71 -12.85 11.77
CA GLY A 65 -9.57 -12.23 12.46
C GLY A 65 -8.36 -12.02 11.54
N ARG A 66 -8.08 -12.97 10.63
CA ARG A 66 -6.98 -12.84 9.66
C ARG A 66 -7.27 -11.74 8.63
N TYR A 67 -8.49 -11.67 8.10
CA TYR A 67 -8.83 -10.63 7.13
C TYR A 67 -8.99 -9.24 7.75
N VAL A 68 -9.39 -9.15 9.03
CA VAL A 68 -9.35 -7.91 9.81
C VAL A 68 -7.91 -7.42 9.98
N LEU A 69 -6.94 -8.32 10.24
CA LEU A 69 -5.52 -7.94 10.27
C LEU A 69 -5.06 -7.32 8.95
N VAL A 70 -5.46 -7.92 7.81
CA VAL A 70 -5.13 -7.36 6.48
C VAL A 70 -5.76 -5.98 6.28
N LEU A 71 -7.00 -5.77 6.75
CA LEU A 71 -7.65 -4.46 6.69
C LEU A 71 -6.90 -3.41 7.51
N VAL A 72 -6.49 -3.76 8.74
CA VAL A 72 -5.69 -2.88 9.59
C VAL A 72 -4.37 -2.54 8.90
N LEU A 73 -3.66 -3.53 8.35
CA LEU A 73 -2.42 -3.31 7.61
C LEU A 73 -2.64 -2.43 6.37
N ALA A 74 -3.72 -2.64 5.61
CA ALA A 74 -4.04 -1.84 4.43
C ALA A 74 -4.33 -0.36 4.79
N ILE A 75 -4.93 -0.11 5.95
CA ILE A 75 -5.16 1.25 6.46
C ILE A 75 -3.85 1.88 6.94
N VAL A 76 -3.08 1.16 7.77
CA VAL A 76 -1.81 1.65 8.33
C VAL A 76 -0.78 1.93 7.25
N PHE A 77 -0.72 1.08 6.22
CA PHE A 77 0.16 1.27 5.06
C PHE A 77 -0.50 2.03 3.91
N SER A 78 -1.63 2.69 4.14
CA SER A 78 -2.27 3.49 3.11
C SER A 78 -1.31 4.60 2.64
N PRO A 79 -0.96 4.66 1.34
CA PRO A 79 -0.04 5.67 0.83
C PRO A 79 -0.62 7.08 1.00
N LEU A 80 -1.95 7.23 0.97
CA LEU A 80 -2.62 8.51 1.21
C LEU A 80 -2.47 8.96 2.67
N LEU A 81 -2.56 8.02 3.63
CA LEU A 81 -2.32 8.32 5.04
C LEU A 81 -0.89 8.80 5.25
N TRP A 82 0.07 8.13 4.62
CA TRP A 82 1.49 8.49 4.72
C TRP A 82 1.77 9.86 4.08
N LEU A 83 1.23 10.13 2.89
CA LEU A 83 1.35 11.43 2.24
C LEU A 83 0.73 12.57 3.08
N LEU A 84 -0.42 12.32 3.70
CA LEU A 84 -1.05 13.28 4.62
C LEU A 84 -0.15 13.54 5.84
N LEU A 85 0.39 12.49 6.46
CA LEU A 85 1.29 12.62 7.60
C LEU A 85 2.55 13.40 7.20
N PHE A 86 3.15 13.09 6.04
CA PHE A 86 4.29 13.87 5.54
C PHE A 86 3.91 15.34 5.38
N ALA A 87 2.80 15.65 4.70
CA ALA A 87 2.35 17.03 4.52
C ALA A 87 2.05 17.79 5.83
N LEU A 88 1.67 17.08 6.90
CA LEU A 88 1.42 17.69 8.22
C LEU A 88 2.70 17.92 9.04
N PHE A 89 3.76 17.16 8.77
CA PHE A 89 5.00 17.18 9.55
C PHE A 89 6.23 17.72 8.79
N THR A 90 6.06 18.14 7.52
CA THR A 90 7.07 18.86 6.71
C THR A 90 6.73 20.33 6.59
#